data_AF-A0A6P7GXX9-F1
#
_entry.id   AF-A0A6P7GXX9-F1
#
_cell.length_a   1.000
_cell.length_b   1.000
_cell.length_c   1.000
_cell.angle_alpha   90.00
_cell.angle_beta   90.00
_cell.angle_gamma   90.00
#
_symmetry.space_group_name_H-M   'P 1'
#
loop_
_entity.id
_entity.type
_entity.pdbx_description
1 polymer ?
#
loop_
_entity_poly.entity_id
_entity_poly.type
_entity_poly.pdbx_seq_one_letter_code
_entity_poly.pdbx_strand_id
1 'polypeptide(L)'
;MNKVLLVFVLTIVLSQVLAQSSDRVGFGFIKCGEHSVESCAPCCPEAEATCSNKVPQPCTGICTRNCLIQCRCVEGYLKDIATGKCVKEC
;
A
#
# COMPACT_ATOMS: atom_id res chain seq x y z
N MET A 1 -18.40 -36.45 -29.84
CA MET A 1 -17.63 -35.19 -29.75
C MET A 1 -18.17 -34.15 -28.75
N ASN A 2 -19.34 -34.32 -28.13
CA ASN A 2 -19.93 -33.27 -27.28
C ASN A 2 -19.53 -33.31 -25.79
N LYS A 3 -19.18 -34.48 -25.24
CA LYS A 3 -18.87 -34.63 -23.80
C LYS A 3 -17.48 -34.08 -23.43
N VAL A 4 -16.49 -34.27 -24.31
CA VAL A 4 -15.10 -33.80 -24.09
C VAL A 4 -15.03 -32.27 -24.10
N LEU A 5 -15.73 -31.63 -25.04
CA LEU A 5 -15.83 -30.17 -25.13
C LEU A 5 -16.48 -29.59 -23.86
N LEU A 6 -17.55 -30.24 -23.38
CA LEU A 6 -18.29 -29.79 -22.20
C LEU A 6 -17.44 -29.89 -20.92
N VAL A 7 -16.63 -30.95 -20.78
CA VAL A 7 -15.67 -31.08 -19.67
C VAL A 7 -14.60 -30.00 -19.74
N PHE A 8 -14.05 -29.72 -20.93
CA PHE A 8 -13.07 -28.65 -21.11
C PHE A 8 -13.62 -27.28 -20.71
N VAL A 9 -14.82 -26.93 -21.16
CA VAL A 9 -15.46 -25.66 -20.81
C VAL A 9 -15.70 -25.56 -19.30
N LEU A 10 -16.18 -26.63 -18.65
CA LEU A 10 -16.37 -26.66 -17.19
C LEU A 10 -15.06 -26.43 -16.44
N THR A 11 -13.97 -27.09 -16.84
CA THR A 11 -12.67 -26.93 -16.16
C THR A 11 -12.09 -25.52 -16.29
N ILE A 12 -12.28 -24.86 -17.44
CA ILE A 12 -11.85 -23.48 -17.66
C ILE A 12 -12.64 -22.53 -16.76
N VAL A 13 -13.97 -22.69 -16.69
CA VAL A 13 -14.83 -21.85 -15.85
C VAL A 13 -14.50 -22.03 -14.36
N LEU A 14 -14.30 -23.26 -13.90
CA LEU A 14 -13.87 -23.54 -12.51
C LEU A 14 -12.51 -22.89 -12.18
N SER A 15 -11.56 -22.91 -13.13
CA SER A 15 -10.26 -22.28 -12.94
C SER A 15 -10.35 -20.75 -12.81
N GLN A 16 -11.25 -20.11 -13.57
CA GLN A 16 -11.49 -18.67 -13.50
C GLN A 16 -12.15 -18.25 -12.18
N VAL A 17 -13.07 -19.07 -11.64
CA VAL A 17 -13.72 -18.82 -10.34
C VAL A 17 -12.72 -18.89 -9.19
N LEU A 18 -11.79 -19.85 -9.21
CA LEU A 18 -10.75 -19.96 -8.19
C LEU A 18 -9.77 -18.79 -8.24
N ALA A 19 -9.40 -18.30 -9.43
CA ALA A 19 -8.52 -17.14 -9.59
C ALA A 19 -9.10 -15.85 -8.98
N GLN A 20 -10.42 -15.64 -9.04
CA GLN A 20 -11.07 -14.44 -8.48
C GLN A 20 -11.15 -14.44 -6.94
N SER A 21 -10.99 -15.59 -6.29
CA SER A 21 -11.08 -15.70 -4.83
C SER A 21 -9.79 -15.29 -4.09
N SER A 22 -8.66 -15.21 -4.80
CA SER A 22 -7.37 -14.86 -4.19
C SER A 22 -7.17 -13.37 -3.91
N ASP A 23 -8.07 -12.49 -4.38
CA ASP A 23 -7.98 -11.03 -4.17
C ASP A 23 -8.76 -10.54 -2.93
N ARG A 24 -9.47 -11.40 -2.20
CA ARG A 24 -10.42 -10.95 -1.16
C ARG A 24 -10.20 -11.44 0.26
N VAL A 25 -9.00 -11.90 0.61
CA VAL A 25 -8.56 -11.99 2.02
C VAL A 25 -7.10 -11.56 2.13
N GLY A 26 -6.85 -10.28 1.85
CA GLY A 26 -5.58 -9.65 2.17
C GLY A 26 -5.57 -9.22 3.63
N PHE A 27 -5.06 -10.06 4.54
CA PHE A 27 -4.28 -9.53 5.66
C PHE A 27 -3.03 -8.91 5.02
N GLY A 28 -3.16 -7.65 4.61
CA GLY A 28 -2.28 -7.00 3.65
C GLY A 28 -0.88 -6.79 4.23
N PHE A 29 0.07 -7.60 3.80
CA PHE A 29 1.48 -7.28 3.97
C PHE A 29 1.79 -6.05 3.11
N ILE A 30 2.03 -4.90 3.75
CA ILE A 30 2.41 -3.69 3.02
C ILE A 30 3.86 -3.84 2.60
N LYS A 31 4.11 -3.93 1.29
CA LYS A 31 5.48 -3.90 0.75
C LYS A 31 5.93 -2.45 0.61
N CYS A 32 6.80 -2.04 1.53
CA CYS A 32 7.44 -0.74 1.47
C CYS A 32 8.60 -0.71 0.48
N GLY A 33 8.74 0.43 -0.22
CA GLY A 33 9.80 0.67 -1.18
C GLY A 33 11.15 0.92 -0.51
N GLU A 34 12.17 1.17 -1.32
CA GLU A 34 13.51 1.48 -0.82
C GLU A 34 13.50 2.68 0.13
N HIS A 35 14.25 2.57 1.23
CA HIS A 35 14.32 3.59 2.30
C HIS A 35 12.98 3.92 2.96
N SER A 36 12.02 3.00 2.93
CA SER A 36 10.78 3.09 3.68
C SER A 36 10.52 1.84 4.50
N VAL A 37 9.90 2.02 5.67
CA VAL A 37 9.58 0.96 6.61
C VAL A 37 8.10 0.98 6.93
N GLU A 38 7.54 -0.20 7.19
CA GLU A 38 6.19 -0.32 7.70
C GLU A 38 6.15 0.27 9.12
N SER A 39 5.31 1.27 9.33
CA SER A 39 5.18 1.95 10.61
C SER A 39 3.77 2.52 10.81
N CYS A 40 3.45 2.84 12.05
CA CYS A 40 2.25 3.59 12.38
C CYS A 40 2.43 5.03 11.86
N ALA A 41 1.63 5.41 10.88
CA ALA A 41 1.58 6.79 10.42
C ALA A 41 0.52 7.58 11.22
N PRO A 42 0.78 8.87 11.51
CA PRO A 42 -0.28 9.77 11.95
C PRO A 42 -1.35 9.84 10.86
N CYS A 43 -2.62 10.04 11.24
CA CYS A 43 -3.70 10.16 10.25
C CYS A 43 -3.50 11.37 9.30
N CYS A 44 -2.68 12.33 9.72
CA CYS A 44 -2.35 13.53 8.97
C CYS A 44 -1.01 13.36 8.22
N PRO A 45 -0.99 13.40 6.89
CA PRO A 45 0.24 13.32 6.10
C PRO A 45 1.12 14.58 6.24
N GLU A 46 0.54 15.72 6.62
CA GLU A 46 1.25 16.99 6.85
C GLU A 46 2.17 16.98 8.09
N ALA A 47 1.96 16.02 8.99
CA ALA A 47 2.81 15.78 10.15
C ALA A 47 4.11 15.05 9.81
N GLU A 48 4.34 14.76 8.53
CA GLU A 48 5.59 14.16 8.04
C GLU A 48 6.37 15.18 7.21
N ALA A 49 7.68 15.20 7.41
CA ALA A 49 8.56 16.00 6.57
C ALA A 49 8.64 15.39 5.17
N THR A 50 8.48 16.24 4.16
CA THR A 50 8.54 15.90 2.74
C THR A 50 9.58 16.78 2.03
N CYS A 51 9.89 16.47 0.78
CA CYS A 51 10.74 17.33 -0.03
C CYS A 51 10.18 18.74 -0.22
N SER A 52 8.86 18.87 -0.35
CA SER A 52 8.18 20.16 -0.49
C SER A 52 8.02 20.89 0.84
N ASN A 53 7.98 20.16 1.96
CA ASN A 53 7.87 20.74 3.29
C ASN A 53 8.78 20.00 4.27
N LYS A 54 9.98 20.56 4.49
CA LYS A 54 10.99 19.98 5.39
C LYS A 54 10.62 20.13 6.88
N VAL A 55 9.58 20.90 7.20
CA VAL A 55 9.12 21.14 8.58
C VAL A 55 7.77 20.44 8.77
N PRO A 56 7.69 19.40 9.63
CA PRO A 56 6.43 18.76 9.96
C PRO A 56 5.43 19.79 10.49
N GLN A 57 4.21 19.77 9.96
CA GLN A 57 3.14 20.63 10.46
C GLN A 57 2.32 19.91 11.52
N PRO A 58 1.76 20.65 12.50
CA PRO A 58 0.85 20.05 13.46
C PRO A 58 -0.37 19.50 12.71
N CYS A 59 -0.73 18.25 13.02
CA CYS A 59 -1.96 17.64 12.54
C CYS A 59 -3.15 18.38 13.14
N THR A 60 -3.90 19.10 12.31
CA THR A 60 -5.07 19.89 12.74
C THR A 60 -6.36 19.06 12.79
N GLY A 61 -6.34 17.86 12.19
CA GLY A 61 -7.46 16.93 12.17
C GLY A 61 -7.62 16.14 13.47
N ILE A 62 -8.85 15.67 13.72
CA ILE A 62 -9.12 14.69 14.77
C ILE A 62 -8.66 13.32 14.27
N CYS A 63 -7.47 12.88 14.67
CA CYS A 63 -7.03 11.51 14.45
C CYS A 63 -7.70 10.55 15.45
N THR A 64 -8.23 9.44 14.95
CA THR A 64 -8.50 8.28 15.80
C THR A 64 -7.18 7.76 16.34
N ARG A 65 -7.17 7.19 17.56
CA ARG A 65 -5.98 6.55 18.15
C ARG A 65 -5.58 5.25 17.44
N ASN A 66 -6.21 4.93 16.32
CA ASN A 66 -5.94 3.73 15.57
C ASN A 66 -4.63 3.91 14.80
N CYS A 67 -3.72 2.97 14.96
CA CYS A 67 -2.54 2.89 14.12
C CYS A 67 -2.96 2.51 12.70
N LEU A 68 -2.72 3.42 11.76
CA LEU A 68 -2.81 3.12 10.34
C LEU A 68 -1.42 2.69 9.88
N ILE A 69 -1.29 1.40 9.59
CA ILE A 69 -0.06 0.82 9.06
C ILE A 69 0.17 1.42 7.67
N GLN A 70 1.30 2.10 7.49
CA GLN A 70 1.72 2.71 6.22
C GLN A 70 3.24 2.62 6.05
N CYS A 71 3.72 2.89 4.84
CA CYS A 71 5.14 3.03 4.58
C CYS A 71 5.62 4.44 4.89
N ARG A 72 6.51 4.52 5.88
CA ARG A 72 7.15 5.77 6.31
C ARG A 72 8.61 5.79 5.86
N CYS A 73 9.11 6.94 5.46
CA CYS A 73 10.54 7.10 5.19
C CYS A 73 11.36 6.83 6.45
N VAL A 74 12.46 6.11 6.31
CA VAL A 74 13.41 5.91 7.41
C VAL A 74 14.04 7.25 7.81
N GLU A 75 14.59 7.31 9.02
CA GLU A 75 15.19 8.53 9.55
C GLU A 75 16.28 9.08 8.60
N GLY A 76 16.24 10.40 8.37
CA GLY A 76 17.13 11.08 7.44
C GLY A 76 16.72 11.03 5.96
N TYR A 77 15.59 10.41 5.63
CA TYR A 77 14.99 10.43 4.30
C TYR A 77 13.69 11.23 4.30
N LEU A 78 13.46 11.98 3.23
CA LEU A 78 12.26 12.76 3.00
C LEU A 78 11.45 12.14 1.87
N LYS A 79 10.12 12.20 2.01
CA LYS A 79 9.22 11.75 0.95
C LYS A 79 9.17 12.78 -0.16
N ASP A 80 9.60 12.38 -1.36
CA ASP A 80 9.37 13.15 -2.56
C ASP A 80 7.90 12.96 -3.00
N ILE A 81 7.14 14.05 -3.03
CA ILE A 81 5.72 14.03 -3.41
C ILE A 81 5.56 13.75 -4.92
N ALA A 82 6.54 14.13 -5.74
CA ALA A 82 6.48 13.93 -7.19
C ALA A 82 6.65 12.45 -7.56
N THR A 83 7.60 11.75 -6.94
CA THR A 83 7.87 10.34 -7.25
C THR A 83 7.25 9.35 -6.26
N GLY A 84 6.83 9.83 -5.09
CA GLY A 84 6.34 8.99 -3.99
C GLY A 84 7.45 8.22 -3.26
N LYS A 85 8.74 8.47 -3.56
CA LYS A 85 9.89 7.75 -3.00
C LYS A 85 10.51 8.49 -1.82
N CYS A 86 11.25 7.75 -0.99
CA CYS A 86 12.04 8.30 0.10
C CYS A 86 13.45 8.60 -0.39
N VAL A 87 13.88 9.85 -0.33
CA VAL A 87 15.17 10.33 -0.83
C VAL A 87 15.92 11.13 0.24
N LYS A 88 17.26 11.15 0.19
CA LYS A 88 18.07 11.99 1.09
C LYS A 88 18.09 13.45 0.66
N GLU A 89 18.11 13.68 -0.64
CA GLU A 89 18.21 15.01 -1.22
C GLU A 89 16.97 15.30 -2.06
N CYS A 90 16.43 16.48 -1.75
CA CYS A 90 15.37 17.19 -2.44
C CYS A 90 15.99 18.53 -2.85
#